data_AF-Q93A21-F1
#
_entry.id   AF-Q93A21-F1
#
_cell.length_a   1.000
_cell.length_b   1.000
_cell.length_c   1.000
_cell.angle_alpha   90.00
_cell.angle_beta   90.00
_cell.angle_gamma   90.00
#
_symmetry.space_group_name_H-M   'P 1'
#
loop_
_entity.id
_entity.type
_entity.pdbx_description
1 polymer ?
#
loop_
_entity_poly.entity_id
_entity_poly.type
_entity_poly.pdbx_seq_one_letter_code
_entity_poly.pdbx_strand_id
1 'polypeptide(L)'
;IIQAQADPTKSLKAAGSSSSGVAKGALTILGGQICMLGLQKQLQAQRDLYLSQSKSPPCGGNPTPEMNTFCRTAIPDFISTVNFVKKQNDDTPKQPFELDMPNFDKSSPFYFLNGICGTVKWNNISTSSQLQTARLSRAIAIQQMYVTLSTVAQVMVNNDPAFSTTTSTGNSKNDFSPIAKQQFGVPYKASGEVCTEYQQVCQTWGSVPSSTGSTPGVLFNGTEFLGAINDYNGIMMPTLNLIRQATSKEFDKKSRDFIAEANAKGWIMAGSYFFDLVKLNGSATEFADQFDTGTGLDKSSFDPTQLTKPFGKTCQDPYALLCTWFQNKNDKLVQ
;
A
#
# COMPACT_ATOMS: atom_id res chain seq x y z
N ILE A 1 -7.04 28.43 2.64
CA ILE A 1 -7.16 27.83 1.29
C ILE A 1 -8.10 26.64 1.43
N ILE A 2 -9.27 26.69 0.81
CA ILE A 2 -10.17 25.54 0.77
C ILE A 2 -9.66 24.66 -0.37
N GLN A 3 -9.20 23.45 -0.07
CA GLN A 3 -8.92 22.44 -1.09
C GLN A 3 -10.13 21.54 -1.18
N ALA A 4 -10.77 21.50 -2.35
CA ALA A 4 -11.82 20.52 -2.61
C ALA A 4 -11.16 19.13 -2.67
N GLN A 5 -11.56 18.21 -1.79
CA GLN A 5 -11.05 16.86 -1.80
C GLN A 5 -11.57 16.10 -3.03
N ALA A 6 -10.69 15.34 -3.69
CA ALA A 6 -11.07 14.50 -4.81
C ALA A 6 -11.99 13.37 -4.32
N ASP A 7 -13.00 13.04 -5.12
CA ASP A 7 -13.84 11.87 -4.88
C ASP A 7 -13.02 10.59 -5.15
N PRO A 8 -12.65 9.79 -4.12
CA PRO A 8 -11.86 8.58 -4.31
C PRO A 8 -12.58 7.53 -5.16
N THR A 9 -13.91 7.56 -5.20
CA THR A 9 -14.68 6.62 -6.02
C THR A 9 -14.51 6.90 -7.52
N LYS A 10 -14.22 8.15 -7.90
CA LYS A 10 -13.83 8.50 -9.28
C LYS A 10 -12.42 8.02 -9.60
N SER A 11 -11.47 8.11 -8.64
CA SER A 11 -10.12 7.55 -8.81
C SER A 11 -10.17 6.04 -9.08
N LEU A 12 -11.08 5.34 -8.41
CA LEU A 12 -11.31 3.90 -8.55
C LEU A 12 -12.02 3.54 -9.86
N LYS A 13 -12.99 4.35 -10.31
CA LYS A 13 -13.77 4.13 -11.54
C LYS A 13 -13.09 4.58 -12.83
N ALA A 14 -12.14 5.51 -12.78
CA ALA A 14 -11.37 5.99 -13.95
C ALA A 14 -10.30 4.97 -14.42
N ALA A 15 -10.61 3.68 -14.28
CA ALA A 15 -9.86 2.50 -14.73
C ALA A 15 -9.56 2.48 -16.25
N GLY A 16 -10.00 3.48 -17.01
CA GLY A 16 -9.84 3.56 -18.46
C GLY A 16 -8.59 4.27 -18.98
N SER A 17 -7.98 5.24 -18.28
CA SER A 17 -6.88 6.00 -18.93
C SER A 17 -5.97 6.90 -18.09
N SER A 18 -6.13 7.09 -16.77
CA SER A 18 -5.27 8.09 -16.09
C SER A 18 -4.98 7.88 -14.59
N SER A 19 -5.93 7.43 -13.77
CA SER A 19 -5.80 7.30 -12.30
C SER A 19 -5.68 5.85 -11.78
N SER A 20 -5.80 4.85 -12.66
CA SER A 20 -5.87 3.43 -12.30
C SER A 20 -4.60 2.89 -11.63
N GLY A 21 -3.46 3.53 -11.87
CA GLY A 21 -2.18 3.10 -11.31
C GLY A 21 -2.13 3.20 -9.78
N VAL A 22 -2.75 4.22 -9.18
CA VAL A 22 -2.74 4.41 -7.72
C VAL A 22 -3.49 3.29 -7.02
N ALA A 23 -4.68 2.92 -7.50
CA ALA A 23 -5.45 1.81 -6.94
C ALA A 23 -4.70 0.47 -7.07
N LYS A 24 -4.10 0.17 -8.24
CA LYS A 24 -3.28 -1.04 -8.40
C LYS A 24 -2.04 -1.03 -7.49
N GLY A 25 -1.42 0.14 -7.31
CA GLY A 25 -0.33 0.34 -6.36
C GLY A 25 -0.76 0.04 -4.92
N ALA A 26 -1.90 0.60 -4.49
CA ALA A 26 -2.47 0.36 -3.17
C ALA A 26 -2.74 -1.14 -2.93
N LEU A 27 -3.31 -1.84 -3.92
CA LEU A 27 -3.55 -3.29 -3.85
C LEU A 27 -2.23 -4.07 -3.73
N THR A 28 -1.23 -3.70 -4.52
CA THR A 28 0.10 -4.34 -4.46
C THR A 28 0.77 -4.13 -3.10
N ILE A 29 0.70 -2.91 -2.56
CA ILE A 29 1.23 -2.59 -1.24
C ILE A 29 0.51 -3.40 -0.17
N LEU A 30 -0.82 -3.41 -0.15
CA LEU A 30 -1.58 -4.16 0.84
C LEU A 30 -1.26 -5.66 0.79
N GLY A 31 -1.26 -6.26 -0.42
CA GLY A 31 -0.89 -7.66 -0.61
C GLY A 31 0.53 -7.97 -0.14
N GLY A 32 1.48 -7.08 -0.46
CA GLY A 32 2.86 -7.20 0.00
C GLY A 32 3.00 -7.07 1.52
N GLN A 33 2.26 -6.17 2.17
CA GLN A 33 2.27 -6.01 3.62
C GLN A 33 1.67 -7.21 4.35
N ILE A 34 0.57 -7.78 3.85
CA ILE A 34 0.00 -9.02 4.38
C ILE A 34 1.01 -10.16 4.25
N CYS A 35 1.63 -10.31 3.09
CA CYS A 35 2.69 -11.30 2.86
C CYS A 35 3.86 -11.12 3.84
N MET A 36 4.35 -9.88 4.01
CA MET A 36 5.47 -9.58 4.92
C MET A 36 5.14 -9.90 6.37
N LEU A 37 3.96 -9.49 6.85
CA LEU A 37 3.52 -9.74 8.22
C LEU A 37 3.25 -11.23 8.47
N GLY A 38 2.62 -11.93 7.52
CA GLY A 38 2.40 -13.37 7.60
C GLY A 38 3.73 -14.14 7.65
N LEU A 39 4.65 -13.82 6.74
CA LEU A 39 5.99 -14.42 6.70
C LEU A 39 6.77 -14.14 7.98
N GLN A 40 6.76 -12.90 8.48
CA GLN A 40 7.41 -12.53 9.74
C GLN A 40 6.85 -13.35 10.91
N LYS A 41 5.52 -13.47 11.05
CA LYS A 41 4.89 -14.25 12.11
C LYS A 41 5.22 -15.75 12.01
N GLN A 42 5.22 -16.31 10.80
CA GLN A 42 5.58 -17.73 10.61
C GLN A 42 7.06 -17.98 10.93
N LEU A 43 7.97 -17.10 10.50
CA LEU A 43 9.39 -17.19 10.84
C LEU A 43 9.60 -17.10 12.35
N GLN A 44 8.90 -16.20 13.02
CA GLN A 44 8.95 -16.07 14.48
C GLN A 44 8.44 -17.33 15.17
N ALA A 45 7.26 -17.83 14.79
CA ALA A 45 6.68 -19.05 15.35
C ALA A 45 7.57 -20.27 15.13
N GLN A 46 8.15 -20.42 13.94
CA GLN A 46 9.04 -21.53 13.59
C GLN A 46 10.34 -21.46 14.39
N ARG A 47 10.91 -20.26 14.52
CA ARG A 47 12.11 -20.02 15.33
C ARG A 47 11.86 -20.37 16.80
N ASP A 48 10.77 -19.90 17.38
CA ASP A 48 10.41 -20.17 18.77
C ASP A 48 10.17 -21.67 19.01
N LEU A 49 9.52 -22.34 18.05
CA LEU A 49 9.37 -23.80 18.06
C LEU A 49 10.74 -24.50 18.10
N TYR A 50 11.68 -24.11 17.25
CA TYR A 50 13.00 -24.74 17.24
C TYR A 50 13.82 -24.44 18.48
N LEU A 51 13.73 -23.23 19.03
CA LEU A 51 14.41 -22.86 20.28
C LEU A 51 13.84 -23.63 21.49
N SER A 52 12.55 -23.93 21.49
CA SER A 52 11.94 -24.79 22.52
C SER A 52 12.52 -26.22 22.52
N GLN A 53 13.03 -26.69 21.38
CA GLN A 53 13.64 -27.99 21.19
C GLN A 53 15.15 -27.97 21.48
N SER A 54 15.56 -27.27 22.54
CA SER A 54 16.96 -26.95 22.90
C SER A 54 18.00 -28.10 22.86
N LYS A 55 17.57 -29.37 22.91
CA LYS A 55 18.43 -30.56 22.89
C LYS A 55 18.41 -31.34 21.56
N SER A 56 17.65 -30.91 20.57
CA SER A 56 17.47 -31.63 19.31
C SER A 56 17.56 -30.68 18.10
N PRO A 57 17.99 -31.18 16.93
CA PRO A 57 17.90 -30.42 15.69
C PRO A 57 16.46 -29.89 15.49
N PRO A 58 16.29 -28.69 14.90
CA PRO A 58 17.27 -28.02 14.06
C PRO A 58 18.07 -26.89 14.74
N CYS A 59 17.68 -26.39 15.93
CA CYS A 59 18.46 -25.39 16.67
C CYS A 59 19.31 -25.97 17.81
N GLY A 60 19.00 -27.17 18.30
CA GLY A 60 19.79 -27.89 19.30
C GLY A 60 20.84 -28.82 18.67
N GLY A 61 21.86 -29.18 19.46
CA GLY A 61 22.95 -30.04 19.01
C GLY A 61 23.97 -29.29 18.14
N ASN A 62 24.20 -29.77 16.91
CA ASN A 62 25.14 -29.18 15.95
C ASN A 62 24.39 -28.70 14.68
N PRO A 63 23.74 -27.52 14.72
CA PRO A 63 22.98 -26.98 13.59
C PRO A 63 23.88 -26.67 12.39
N THR A 64 23.33 -26.72 11.17
CA THR A 64 24.05 -26.21 9.99
C THR A 64 24.33 -24.71 10.15
N PRO A 65 25.34 -24.13 9.48
CA PRO A 65 25.64 -22.70 9.58
C PRO A 65 24.42 -21.80 9.26
N GLU A 66 23.63 -22.19 8.27
CA GLU A 66 22.42 -21.49 7.83
C GLU A 66 21.33 -21.54 8.89
N MET A 67 21.13 -22.70 9.51
CA MET A 67 20.14 -22.88 10.58
C MET A 67 20.58 -22.19 11.86
N ASN A 68 21.87 -22.25 12.20
CA ASN A 68 22.44 -21.54 13.34
C ASN A 68 22.23 -20.03 13.23
N THR A 69 22.34 -19.48 12.00
CA THR A 69 22.04 -18.08 11.71
C THR A 69 20.56 -17.76 12.00
N PHE A 70 19.64 -18.58 11.51
CA PHE A 70 18.20 -18.42 11.79
C PHE A 70 17.87 -18.49 13.29
N CYS A 71 18.40 -19.49 14.00
CA CYS A 71 18.16 -19.66 15.44
C CYS A 71 18.64 -18.47 16.28
N ARG A 72 19.77 -17.86 15.90
CA ARG A 72 20.42 -16.80 16.67
C ARG A 72 20.02 -15.38 16.27
N THR A 73 19.38 -15.21 15.12
CA THR A 73 18.96 -13.89 14.64
C THR A 73 17.53 -13.61 15.08
N ALA A 74 17.28 -12.44 15.67
CA ALA A 74 15.92 -11.99 15.94
C ALA A 74 15.20 -11.67 14.62
N ILE A 75 13.92 -12.03 14.50
CA ILE A 75 13.13 -11.69 13.32
C ILE A 75 12.79 -10.19 13.38
N PRO A 76 13.25 -9.36 12.42
CA PRO A 76 12.95 -7.93 12.41
C PRO A 76 11.50 -7.66 12.01
N ASP A 77 11.07 -6.40 12.14
CA ASP A 77 9.82 -5.95 11.53
C ASP A 77 9.99 -5.75 10.02
N PHE A 78 9.32 -6.57 9.22
CA PHE A 78 9.45 -6.57 7.76
C PHE A 78 8.82 -5.31 7.16
N ILE A 79 7.79 -4.75 7.80
CA ILE A 79 7.12 -3.53 7.33
C ILE A 79 8.06 -2.32 7.40
N SER A 80 8.84 -2.20 8.49
CA SER A 80 9.79 -1.10 8.66
C SER A 80 10.94 -1.07 7.63
N THR A 81 11.14 -2.14 6.87
CA THR A 81 12.21 -2.23 5.86
C THR A 81 11.94 -1.39 4.62
N VAL A 82 10.68 -1.03 4.36
CA VAL A 82 10.27 -0.36 3.13
C VAL A 82 10.23 1.15 3.34
N ASN A 83 11.06 1.88 2.61
CA ASN A 83 11.10 3.35 2.65
C ASN A 83 11.22 3.97 1.25
N PHE A 84 10.09 4.40 0.71
CA PHE A 84 10.00 4.97 -0.64
C PHE A 84 10.72 6.31 -0.76
N VAL A 85 10.67 7.12 0.30
CA VAL A 85 11.31 8.45 0.35
C VAL A 85 12.82 8.32 0.30
N LYS A 86 13.39 7.41 1.13
CA LYS A 86 14.82 7.09 1.11
C LYS A 86 15.25 6.57 -0.25
N LYS A 87 14.51 5.59 -0.80
CA LYS A 87 14.82 5.00 -2.12
C LYS A 87 14.91 6.06 -3.21
N GLN A 88 13.90 6.93 -3.30
CA GLN A 88 13.90 8.00 -4.29
C GLN A 88 14.99 9.04 -4.06
N ASN A 89 15.27 9.39 -2.80
CA ASN A 89 16.31 10.35 -2.46
C ASN A 89 17.72 9.83 -2.84
N ASP A 90 17.98 8.53 -2.61
CA ASP A 90 19.29 7.90 -2.84
C ASP A 90 19.52 7.56 -4.32
N ASP A 91 18.48 7.19 -5.07
CA ASP A 91 18.59 6.72 -6.46
C ASP A 91 18.40 7.82 -7.52
N THR A 92 18.24 9.09 -7.13
CA THR A 92 18.10 10.19 -8.11
C THR A 92 19.36 10.25 -9.00
N PRO A 93 19.27 10.14 -10.35
CA PRO A 93 18.09 10.32 -11.21
C PRO A 93 17.50 9.06 -11.87
N LYS A 94 17.81 7.84 -11.40
CA LYS A 94 17.30 6.60 -12.02
C LYS A 94 15.77 6.58 -12.06
N GLN A 95 15.21 6.33 -13.24
CA GLN A 95 13.77 6.28 -13.51
C GLN A 95 13.47 5.07 -14.40
N PRO A 96 12.36 4.34 -14.18
CA PRO A 96 11.45 4.42 -13.02
C PRO A 96 12.14 4.00 -11.72
N PHE A 97 11.61 4.44 -10.57
CA PHE A 97 12.00 3.89 -9.28
C PHE A 97 11.29 2.57 -9.04
N GLU A 98 11.99 1.65 -8.37
CA GLU A 98 11.43 0.38 -7.92
C GLU A 98 11.94 0.06 -6.52
N LEU A 99 11.07 -0.49 -5.68
CA LEU A 99 11.40 -0.90 -4.32
C LEU A 99 10.74 -2.25 -4.03
N ASP A 100 11.58 -3.20 -3.64
CA ASP A 100 11.16 -4.54 -3.27
C ASP A 100 10.50 -4.56 -1.89
N MET A 101 9.62 -5.53 -1.65
CA MET A 101 9.00 -5.79 -0.36
C MET A 101 9.24 -7.25 0.04
N PRO A 102 9.86 -7.53 1.20
CA PRO A 102 10.61 -6.58 2.07
C PRO A 102 11.85 -6.00 1.35
N ASN A 103 12.48 -4.98 1.96
CA ASN A 103 13.70 -4.35 1.48
C ASN A 103 14.79 -4.27 2.56
N PHE A 104 15.38 -5.41 2.89
CA PHE A 104 16.50 -5.46 3.83
C PHE A 104 17.80 -4.93 3.22
N ASP A 105 18.67 -4.40 4.08
CA ASP A 105 20.06 -4.09 3.75
C ASP A 105 20.87 -5.36 3.47
N LYS A 106 21.92 -5.24 2.65
CA LYS A 106 22.80 -6.37 2.26
C LYS A 106 23.49 -7.07 3.44
N SER A 107 23.63 -6.38 4.57
CA SER A 107 24.19 -6.93 5.80
C SER A 107 23.19 -7.78 6.59
N SER A 108 21.89 -7.70 6.27
CA SER A 108 20.84 -8.45 6.96
C SER A 108 20.90 -9.94 6.57
N PRO A 109 20.81 -10.87 7.53
CA PRO A 109 20.59 -12.29 7.26
C PRO A 109 19.32 -12.57 6.46
N PHE A 110 18.39 -11.62 6.41
CA PHE A 110 17.13 -11.70 5.67
C PHE A 110 17.21 -11.05 4.28
N TYR A 111 18.37 -10.54 3.84
CA TYR A 111 18.52 -9.89 2.53
C TYR A 111 18.04 -10.77 1.37
N PHE A 112 18.22 -12.08 1.48
CA PHE A 112 17.77 -13.02 0.46
C PHE A 112 16.26 -13.01 0.27
N LEU A 113 15.45 -12.54 1.23
CA LEU A 113 13.99 -12.46 1.14
C LEU A 113 13.50 -11.22 0.39
N ASN A 114 14.39 -10.32 -0.04
CA ASN A 114 13.96 -9.12 -0.73
C ASN A 114 13.13 -9.46 -1.97
N GLY A 115 11.98 -8.78 -2.10
CA GLY A 115 11.06 -8.91 -3.22
C GLY A 115 10.13 -10.12 -3.16
N ILE A 116 10.25 -10.99 -2.14
CA ILE A 116 9.38 -12.18 -2.02
C ILE A 116 7.89 -11.80 -1.89
N CYS A 117 7.61 -10.61 -1.35
CA CYS A 117 6.28 -10.04 -1.20
C CYS A 117 5.97 -8.96 -2.25
N GLY A 118 6.65 -9.00 -3.39
CA GLY A 118 6.41 -8.13 -4.53
C GLY A 118 7.28 -6.88 -4.60
N THR A 119 7.02 -6.07 -5.61
CA THR A 119 7.79 -4.86 -5.93
C THR A 119 6.84 -3.73 -6.30
N VAL A 120 7.06 -2.55 -5.72
CA VAL A 120 6.34 -1.32 -6.03
C VAL A 120 7.17 -0.49 -6.99
N LYS A 121 6.56 -0.01 -8.07
CA LYS A 121 7.22 0.83 -9.09
C LYS A 121 6.56 2.19 -9.18
N TRP A 122 7.33 3.25 -9.33
CA TRP A 122 6.78 4.59 -9.53
C TRP A 122 7.73 5.49 -10.33
N ASN A 123 7.15 6.50 -10.96
CA ASN A 123 7.86 7.53 -11.68
C ASN A 123 7.98 8.77 -10.81
N ASN A 124 9.08 9.51 -10.95
CA ASN A 124 9.20 10.86 -10.44
C ASN A 124 8.14 11.75 -11.11
N ILE A 125 7.70 12.77 -10.38
CA ILE A 125 6.86 13.80 -10.95
C ILE A 125 7.71 14.68 -11.87
N SER A 126 7.35 14.77 -13.14
CA SER A 126 8.11 15.57 -14.12
C SER A 126 7.90 17.04 -13.80
N THR A 127 8.96 17.73 -13.40
CA THR A 127 8.89 19.15 -13.02
C THR A 127 10.01 19.95 -13.65
N SER A 128 9.74 21.21 -14.00
CA SER A 128 10.76 22.21 -14.26
C SER A 128 11.69 22.38 -13.04
N SER A 129 12.89 22.94 -13.24
CA SER A 129 13.88 23.15 -12.17
C SER A 129 13.35 23.94 -10.96
N GLN A 130 12.34 24.78 -11.17
CA GLN A 130 11.67 25.59 -10.14
C GLN A 130 10.81 24.76 -9.16
N LEU A 131 10.53 23.49 -9.47
CA LEU A 131 9.69 22.60 -8.67
C LEU A 131 10.47 21.40 -8.10
N GLN A 132 11.80 21.52 -7.94
CA GLN A 132 12.62 20.49 -7.27
C GLN A 132 12.07 20.08 -5.90
N THR A 133 11.40 20.98 -5.18
CA THR A 133 10.73 20.70 -3.89
C THR A 133 9.64 19.64 -4.01
N ALA A 134 8.99 19.53 -5.18
CA ALA A 134 7.96 18.53 -5.45
C ALA A 134 8.52 17.15 -5.83
N ARG A 135 9.84 17.00 -6.02
CA ARG A 135 10.42 15.73 -6.51
C ARG A 135 10.03 14.55 -5.64
N LEU A 136 10.05 14.70 -4.31
CA LEU A 136 9.73 13.62 -3.37
C LEU A 136 8.23 13.42 -3.15
N SER A 137 7.37 14.26 -3.72
CA SER A 137 5.91 14.24 -3.47
C SER A 137 5.29 12.86 -3.65
N ARG A 138 5.57 12.19 -4.78
CA ARG A 138 5.06 10.84 -5.06
C ARG A 138 5.58 9.81 -4.06
N ALA A 139 6.87 9.81 -3.73
CA ALA A 139 7.40 8.89 -2.73
C ALA A 139 6.78 9.13 -1.34
N ILE A 140 6.54 10.40 -0.95
CA ILE A 140 5.87 10.74 0.32
C ILE A 140 4.40 10.27 0.29
N ALA A 141 3.69 10.49 -0.83
CA ALA A 141 2.31 10.03 -0.99
C ALA A 141 2.20 8.50 -0.93
N ILE A 142 3.12 7.78 -1.59
CA ILE A 142 3.20 6.31 -1.51
C ILE A 142 3.54 5.87 -0.08
N GLN A 143 4.45 6.57 0.60
CA GLN A 143 4.82 6.26 1.99
C GLN A 143 3.63 6.42 2.94
N GLN A 144 2.82 7.48 2.77
CA GLN A 144 1.63 7.67 3.59
C GLN A 144 0.59 6.57 3.32
N MET A 145 0.32 6.27 2.05
CA MET A 145 -0.54 5.16 1.65
C MET A 145 -0.07 3.83 2.25
N TYR A 146 1.24 3.59 2.24
CA TYR A 146 1.86 2.42 2.86
C TYR A 146 1.61 2.36 4.37
N VAL A 147 1.83 3.46 5.10
CA VAL A 147 1.59 3.50 6.55
C VAL A 147 0.11 3.22 6.86
N THR A 148 -0.82 3.82 6.13
CA THR A 148 -2.26 3.58 6.31
C THR A 148 -2.63 2.12 6.07
N LEU A 149 -2.18 1.53 4.96
CA LEU A 149 -2.47 0.13 4.62
C LEU A 149 -1.83 -0.86 5.61
N SER A 150 -0.72 -0.49 6.28
CA SER A 150 -0.06 -1.38 7.23
C SER A 150 -0.95 -1.73 8.43
N THR A 151 -1.82 -0.81 8.85
CA THR A 151 -2.80 -1.05 9.92
C THR A 151 -3.88 -2.03 9.49
N VAL A 152 -4.34 -1.92 8.24
CA VAL A 152 -5.29 -2.85 7.61
C VAL A 152 -4.67 -4.24 7.51
N ALA A 153 -3.43 -4.32 7.02
CA ALA A 153 -2.69 -5.58 6.89
C ALA A 153 -2.51 -6.28 8.25
N GLN A 154 -2.22 -5.54 9.33
CA GLN A 154 -2.14 -6.11 10.69
C GLN A 154 -3.46 -6.71 11.15
N VAL A 155 -4.58 -6.02 10.93
CA VAL A 155 -5.91 -6.55 11.27
C VAL A 155 -6.23 -7.79 10.43
N MET A 156 -5.92 -7.79 9.13
CA MET A 156 -6.11 -8.95 8.24
C MET A 156 -5.34 -10.17 8.73
N VAL A 157 -4.04 -10.03 9.00
CA VAL A 157 -3.19 -11.14 9.43
C VAL A 157 -3.53 -11.62 10.84
N ASN A 158 -3.92 -10.72 11.76
CA ASN A 158 -4.35 -11.12 13.10
C ASN A 158 -5.74 -11.78 13.13
N ASN A 159 -6.56 -11.56 12.10
CA ASN A 159 -7.86 -12.21 11.95
C ASN A 159 -7.74 -13.66 11.43
N ASP A 160 -6.57 -14.08 10.98
CA ASP A 160 -6.32 -15.44 10.55
C ASP A 160 -6.28 -16.40 11.76
N PRO A 161 -7.05 -17.50 11.74
CA PRO A 161 -6.99 -18.58 12.72
C PRO A 161 -5.58 -19.11 13.00
N ALA A 162 -4.72 -19.20 11.99
CA ALA A 162 -3.35 -19.71 12.08
C ALA A 162 -2.43 -18.86 12.97
N PHE A 163 -2.70 -17.56 13.08
CA PHE A 163 -1.83 -16.59 13.72
C PHE A 163 -2.31 -16.09 15.10
N SER A 164 -3.49 -16.52 15.54
CA SER A 164 -4.15 -15.93 16.69
C SER A 164 -4.22 -16.91 17.87
N THR A 165 -3.68 -16.47 19.02
CA THR A 165 -3.51 -17.24 20.27
C THR A 165 -4.81 -17.53 21.02
N THR A 166 -5.94 -16.94 20.60
CA THR A 166 -7.25 -17.18 21.20
C THR A 166 -7.93 -18.37 20.54
N THR A 167 -8.25 -19.40 21.33
CA THR A 167 -9.14 -20.49 20.92
C THR A 167 -10.44 -19.93 20.38
N SER A 168 -10.75 -20.24 19.12
CA SER A 168 -12.00 -19.85 18.48
C SER A 168 -13.18 -20.49 19.22
N THR A 169 -13.88 -19.71 20.03
CA THR A 169 -15.25 -20.03 20.45
C THR A 169 -16.19 -19.45 19.41
N GLY A 170 -16.38 -20.16 18.29
CA GLY A 170 -17.21 -19.67 17.19
C GLY A 170 -17.55 -20.75 16.16
N ASN A 171 -18.70 -21.38 16.39
CA ASN A 171 -19.55 -22.21 15.52
C ASN A 171 -18.95 -22.90 14.29
N SER A 172 -19.11 -24.22 14.24
CA SER A 172 -18.87 -25.15 13.12
C SER A 172 -19.78 -24.94 11.89
N LYS A 173 -20.22 -23.70 11.63
CA LYS A 173 -21.01 -23.25 10.47
C LYS A 173 -20.56 -21.83 10.13
N ASN A 174 -19.41 -21.68 9.48
CA ASN A 174 -18.96 -20.35 9.06
C ASN A 174 -19.70 -19.98 7.76
N ASP A 175 -20.64 -19.06 7.84
CA ASP A 175 -21.27 -18.41 6.66
C ASP A 175 -20.27 -17.47 5.92
N PHE A 176 -18.96 -17.54 6.23
CA PHE A 176 -17.88 -16.69 5.69
C PHE A 176 -16.52 -17.45 5.62
N SER A 177 -15.48 -16.79 5.09
CA SER A 177 -14.17 -17.39 4.73
C SER A 177 -13.52 -18.25 5.84
N PRO A 178 -13.00 -19.46 5.52
CA PRO A 178 -12.37 -20.36 6.51
C PRO A 178 -11.06 -19.83 7.09
N ILE A 179 -10.42 -18.87 6.42
CA ILE A 179 -9.16 -18.22 6.84
C ILE A 179 -9.39 -16.94 7.66
N ALA A 180 -10.62 -16.73 8.16
CA ALA A 180 -10.99 -15.53 8.91
C ALA A 180 -11.75 -15.92 10.18
N LYS A 181 -11.37 -15.35 11.34
CA LYS A 181 -12.11 -15.53 12.60
C LYS A 181 -13.36 -14.66 12.66
N GLN A 182 -13.25 -13.43 12.18
CA GLN A 182 -14.34 -12.49 12.04
C GLN A 182 -14.57 -12.22 10.56
N GLN A 183 -15.82 -11.91 10.23
CA GLN A 183 -16.19 -11.67 8.86
C GLN A 183 -15.55 -10.38 8.32
N PHE A 184 -15.02 -10.44 7.09
CA PHE A 184 -14.78 -9.26 6.25
C PHE A 184 -16.06 -8.84 5.50
N GLY A 185 -16.25 -7.55 5.28
CA GLY A 185 -17.38 -7.07 4.50
C GLY A 185 -17.37 -7.62 3.09
N VAL A 186 -18.56 -7.88 2.55
CA VAL A 186 -18.75 -8.22 1.15
C VAL A 186 -19.42 -7.05 0.43
N PRO A 187 -19.08 -6.82 -0.85
CA PRO A 187 -19.72 -5.78 -1.65
C PRO A 187 -21.17 -6.18 -2.00
N TYR A 188 -22.04 -5.18 -2.10
CA TYR A 188 -23.47 -5.32 -2.37
C TYR A 188 -23.89 -4.46 -3.56
N LYS A 189 -24.80 -4.99 -4.37
CA LYS A 189 -25.52 -4.26 -5.42
C LYS A 189 -26.53 -3.30 -4.79
N ALA A 190 -27.01 -2.34 -5.58
CA ALA A 190 -28.10 -1.45 -5.17
C ALA A 190 -29.39 -2.22 -4.77
N SER A 191 -29.58 -3.44 -5.31
CA SER A 191 -30.68 -4.33 -4.97
C SER A 191 -30.55 -5.02 -3.61
N GLY A 192 -29.42 -4.87 -2.90
CA GLY A 192 -29.16 -5.56 -1.63
C GLY A 192 -28.66 -7.00 -1.80
N GLU A 193 -28.33 -7.43 -3.02
CA GLU A 193 -27.66 -8.71 -3.28
C GLU A 193 -26.14 -8.60 -3.14
N VAL A 194 -25.50 -9.65 -2.62
CA VAL A 194 -24.03 -9.75 -2.58
C VAL A 194 -23.47 -9.79 -3.99
N CYS A 195 -22.41 -9.03 -4.23
CA CYS A 195 -21.65 -9.07 -5.46
C CYS A 195 -20.74 -10.30 -5.48
N THR A 196 -20.80 -11.04 -6.59
CA THR A 196 -20.05 -12.29 -6.81
C THR A 196 -18.98 -12.15 -7.89
N GLU A 197 -19.04 -11.12 -8.72
CA GLU A 197 -18.13 -10.91 -9.85
C GLU A 197 -17.57 -9.48 -9.86
N TYR A 198 -16.33 -9.33 -10.33
CA TYR A 198 -15.63 -8.05 -10.36
C TYR A 198 -16.30 -7.00 -11.24
N GLN A 199 -17.01 -7.43 -12.29
CA GLN A 199 -17.68 -6.55 -13.26
C GLN A 199 -19.02 -6.00 -12.75
N GLN A 200 -19.52 -6.46 -11.59
CA GLN A 200 -20.79 -6.02 -11.05
C GLN A 200 -20.70 -4.62 -10.42
N VAL A 201 -21.76 -3.82 -10.58
CA VAL A 201 -21.85 -2.49 -9.97
C VAL A 201 -22.23 -2.63 -8.50
N CYS A 202 -21.22 -2.63 -7.64
CA CYS A 202 -21.36 -2.70 -6.19
C CYS A 202 -21.27 -1.30 -5.58
N GLN A 203 -22.22 -0.96 -4.72
CA GLN A 203 -22.34 0.40 -4.16
C GLN A 203 -22.10 0.45 -2.66
N THR A 204 -22.41 -0.64 -1.95
CA THR A 204 -22.34 -0.71 -0.49
C THR A 204 -21.58 -1.95 -0.04
N TRP A 205 -21.13 -1.96 1.20
CA TRP A 205 -20.46 -3.12 1.82
C TRP A 205 -21.21 -3.51 3.09
N GLY A 206 -21.25 -4.80 3.39
CA GLY A 206 -21.97 -5.29 4.57
C GLY A 206 -21.59 -6.71 4.96
N SER A 207 -22.25 -7.24 6.00
CA SER A 207 -22.08 -8.63 6.43
C SER A 207 -22.62 -9.61 5.39
N VAL A 208 -22.21 -10.87 5.39
CA VAL A 208 -22.78 -11.90 4.53
C VAL A 208 -24.11 -12.26 5.18
N PRO A 209 -25.20 -12.41 4.42
CA PRO A 209 -26.48 -12.77 4.99
C PRO A 209 -26.35 -14.13 5.68
N SER A 210 -26.52 -14.18 7.01
CA SER A 210 -26.44 -15.46 7.72
C SER A 210 -27.75 -16.22 7.59
N SER A 211 -27.65 -17.54 7.57
CA SER A 211 -28.82 -18.44 7.57
C SER A 211 -29.63 -18.39 8.88
N THR A 212 -29.10 -17.71 9.90
CA THR A 212 -29.64 -17.65 11.27
C THR A 212 -30.25 -16.30 11.65
N GLY A 213 -30.27 -15.32 10.73
CA GLY A 213 -30.93 -14.03 10.93
C GLY A 213 -30.15 -13.02 11.80
N SER A 214 -29.00 -13.40 12.37
CA SER A 214 -28.06 -12.46 12.96
C SER A 214 -27.08 -11.95 11.89
N THR A 215 -27.02 -10.64 11.66
CA THR A 215 -25.98 -9.99 10.84
C THR A 215 -24.81 -9.58 11.72
N PRO A 216 -23.72 -10.39 11.79
CA PRO A 216 -22.55 -10.03 12.57
C PRO A 216 -21.89 -8.76 11.99
N GLY A 217 -21.25 -7.96 12.84
CA GLY A 217 -20.43 -6.83 12.39
C GLY A 217 -19.28 -7.29 11.50
N VAL A 218 -18.83 -6.41 10.60
CA VAL A 218 -17.72 -6.69 9.68
C VAL A 218 -16.46 -5.95 10.10
N LEU A 219 -15.30 -6.58 9.94
CA LEU A 219 -14.01 -5.97 10.23
C LEU A 219 -13.67 -4.82 9.28
N PHE A 220 -14.04 -4.97 8.01
CA PHE A 220 -13.82 -3.96 6.97
C PHE A 220 -15.09 -3.73 6.18
N ASN A 221 -15.31 -2.48 5.80
CA ASN A 221 -16.46 -2.06 4.99
C ASN A 221 -16.03 -1.43 3.66
N GLY A 222 -14.79 -1.65 3.25
CA GLY A 222 -14.24 -1.17 1.98
C GLY A 222 -13.80 0.29 1.99
N THR A 223 -14.03 1.03 3.09
CA THR A 223 -13.57 2.42 3.22
C THR A 223 -12.07 2.52 3.50
N GLU A 224 -11.44 1.44 3.95
CA GLU A 224 -10.02 1.39 4.30
C GLU A 224 -9.14 1.58 3.06
N PHE A 225 -9.52 0.95 1.96
CA PHE A 225 -8.84 1.08 0.67
C PHE A 225 -9.06 2.47 0.05
N LEU A 226 -10.27 3.03 0.21
CA LEU A 226 -10.57 4.40 -0.21
C LEU A 226 -9.81 5.43 0.64
N GLY A 227 -9.65 5.17 1.95
CA GLY A 227 -8.84 5.98 2.86
C GLY A 227 -7.39 6.05 2.43
N ALA A 228 -6.79 4.91 2.08
CA ALA A 228 -5.40 4.86 1.60
C ALA A 228 -5.19 5.63 0.28
N ILE A 229 -6.16 5.56 -0.65
CA ILE A 229 -6.14 6.35 -1.89
C ILE A 229 -6.35 7.84 -1.58
N ASN A 230 -7.23 8.18 -0.63
CA ASN A 230 -7.45 9.55 -0.18
C ASN A 230 -6.18 10.16 0.43
N ASP A 231 -5.42 9.39 1.22
CA ASP A 231 -4.16 9.85 1.80
C ASP A 231 -3.12 10.18 0.72
N TYR A 232 -3.01 9.30 -0.28
CA TYR A 232 -2.18 9.56 -1.46
C TYR A 232 -2.61 10.84 -2.18
N ASN A 233 -3.90 10.96 -2.48
CA ASN A 233 -4.45 12.12 -3.19
C ASN A 233 -4.32 13.40 -2.36
N GLY A 234 -4.47 13.34 -1.04
CA GLY A 234 -4.31 14.47 -0.13
C GLY A 234 -2.90 15.06 -0.16
N ILE A 235 -1.88 14.23 -0.33
CA ILE A 235 -0.49 14.68 -0.48
C ILE A 235 -0.21 15.16 -1.91
N MET A 236 -0.76 14.48 -2.92
CA MET A 236 -0.48 14.81 -4.31
C MET A 236 -1.22 16.04 -4.80
N MET A 237 -2.44 16.30 -4.32
CA MET A 237 -3.28 17.38 -4.82
C MET A 237 -2.66 18.79 -4.70
N PRO A 238 -2.05 19.20 -3.57
CA PRO A 238 -1.30 20.45 -3.50
C PRO A 238 -0.17 20.52 -4.52
N THR A 239 0.54 19.41 -4.71
CA THR A 239 1.67 19.32 -5.65
C THR A 239 1.21 19.45 -7.10
N LEU A 240 0.15 18.76 -7.47
CA LEU A 240 -0.45 18.84 -8.82
C LEU A 240 -0.94 20.27 -9.12
N ASN A 241 -1.55 20.92 -8.14
CA ASN A 241 -1.98 22.32 -8.26
C ASN A 241 -0.79 23.27 -8.49
N LEU A 242 0.31 23.10 -7.74
CA LEU A 242 1.53 23.90 -7.92
C LEU A 242 2.16 23.69 -9.30
N ILE A 243 2.26 22.44 -9.76
CA ILE A 243 2.81 22.12 -11.09
C ILE A 243 1.97 22.77 -12.19
N ARG A 244 0.64 22.73 -12.06
CA ARG A 244 -0.27 23.36 -13.01
C ARG A 244 -0.12 24.88 -13.01
N GLN A 245 -0.08 25.52 -11.84
CA GLN A 245 0.17 26.96 -11.74
C GLN A 245 1.48 27.34 -12.44
N ALA A 246 2.55 26.57 -12.21
CA ALA A 246 3.86 26.81 -12.81
C ALA A 246 3.92 26.52 -14.33
N THR A 247 3.09 25.62 -14.86
CA THR A 247 3.09 25.26 -16.30
C THR A 247 2.06 26.04 -17.12
N SER A 248 1.06 26.63 -16.46
CA SER A 248 0.02 27.44 -17.10
C SER A 248 0.57 28.80 -17.54
N LYS A 249 0.98 28.90 -18.82
CA LYS A 249 1.39 30.18 -19.46
C LYS A 249 0.33 31.30 -19.34
N GLU A 250 -0.93 30.94 -19.09
CA GLU A 250 -2.05 31.88 -18.96
C GLU A 250 -2.01 32.69 -17.65
N PHE A 251 -1.55 32.10 -16.55
CA PHE A 251 -1.45 32.79 -15.26
C PHE A 251 -0.24 33.73 -15.23
N ASP A 252 0.87 33.32 -15.84
CA ASP A 252 2.06 34.16 -15.99
C ASP A 252 1.79 35.42 -16.81
N LYS A 253 0.96 35.32 -17.86
CA LYS A 253 0.58 36.48 -18.68
C LYS A 253 -0.44 37.35 -17.94
N LYS A 254 -1.50 36.77 -17.37
CA LYS A 254 -2.54 37.52 -16.65
C LYS A 254 -2.03 38.16 -15.36
N SER A 255 -1.07 37.57 -14.66
CA SER A 255 -0.43 38.19 -13.49
C SER A 255 0.51 39.31 -13.89
N ARG A 256 1.24 39.20 -15.01
CA ARG A 256 2.07 40.30 -15.54
C ARG A 256 1.20 41.45 -16.07
N ASP A 257 0.13 41.14 -16.79
CA ASP A 257 -0.85 42.12 -17.28
C ASP A 257 -1.56 42.82 -16.11
N PHE A 258 -1.92 42.07 -15.07
CA PHE A 258 -2.50 42.61 -13.84
C PHE A 258 -1.53 43.47 -13.04
N ILE A 259 -0.25 43.10 -12.90
CA ILE A 259 0.78 43.93 -12.26
C ILE A 259 1.00 45.22 -13.06
N ALA A 260 1.02 45.14 -14.40
CA ALA A 260 1.12 46.31 -15.26
C ALA A 260 -0.10 47.25 -15.11
N GLU A 261 -1.30 46.69 -15.04
CA GLU A 261 -2.54 47.46 -14.90
C GLU A 261 -2.76 48.00 -13.47
N ALA A 262 -2.33 47.26 -12.44
CA ALA A 262 -2.36 47.69 -11.05
C ALA A 262 -1.36 48.83 -10.77
N ASN A 263 -0.15 48.76 -11.35
CA ASN A 263 0.82 49.87 -11.32
C ASN A 263 0.28 51.11 -12.05
N ALA A 264 -0.49 50.94 -13.12
CA ALA A 264 -1.08 52.04 -13.87
C ALA A 264 -2.29 52.70 -13.16
N LYS A 265 -3.06 51.94 -12.34
CA LYS A 265 -4.33 52.41 -11.78
C LYS A 265 -4.34 52.67 -10.27
N GLY A 266 -3.24 52.44 -9.54
CA GLY A 266 -2.99 53.00 -8.19
C GLY A 266 -3.91 52.55 -7.04
N TRP A 267 -4.87 51.64 -7.25
CA TRP A 267 -5.89 51.26 -6.24
C TRP A 267 -5.93 49.75 -5.91
N ILE A 268 -4.89 48.98 -6.25
CA ILE A 268 -4.97 47.50 -6.30
C ILE A 268 -3.81 46.86 -5.51
N MET A 269 -3.82 47.00 -4.18
CA MET A 269 -2.94 46.20 -3.31
C MET A 269 -3.72 45.37 -2.28
N ALA A 270 -4.94 45.79 -1.92
CA ALA A 270 -5.88 44.98 -1.14
C ALA A 270 -6.79 44.12 -2.03
N GLY A 271 -7.25 44.66 -3.16
CA GLY A 271 -8.11 43.94 -4.11
C GLY A 271 -7.41 42.78 -4.82
N SER A 272 -6.11 42.90 -5.09
CA SER A 272 -5.26 41.84 -5.66
C SER A 272 -5.16 40.63 -4.72
N TYR A 273 -4.98 40.86 -3.43
CA TYR A 273 -4.96 39.81 -2.42
C TYR A 273 -6.27 39.03 -2.38
N PHE A 274 -7.42 39.73 -2.43
CA PHE A 274 -8.73 39.08 -2.48
C PHE A 274 -9.02 38.40 -3.83
N PHE A 275 -8.56 38.97 -4.95
CA PHE A 275 -8.69 38.34 -6.27
C PHE A 275 -7.82 37.09 -6.40
N ASP A 276 -6.62 37.10 -5.83
CA ASP A 276 -5.75 35.94 -5.73
C ASP A 276 -6.36 34.89 -4.80
N LEU A 277 -6.94 35.28 -3.66
CA LEU A 277 -7.68 34.35 -2.80
C LEU A 277 -8.92 33.75 -3.49
N VAL A 278 -9.67 34.54 -4.25
CA VAL A 278 -10.86 34.07 -5.00
C VAL A 278 -10.44 33.21 -6.18
N LYS A 279 -9.35 33.53 -6.90
CA LYS A 279 -8.79 32.67 -7.95
C LYS A 279 -8.20 31.39 -7.36
N LEU A 280 -7.49 31.45 -6.25
CA LEU A 280 -6.92 30.28 -5.57
C LEU A 280 -8.03 29.37 -5.04
N ASN A 281 -9.09 29.92 -4.45
CA ASN A 281 -10.23 29.12 -3.99
C ASN A 281 -11.13 28.64 -5.14
N GLY A 282 -11.35 29.44 -6.19
CA GLY A 282 -12.16 29.08 -7.36
C GLY A 282 -11.49 28.04 -8.24
N SER A 283 -10.16 28.13 -8.41
CA SER A 283 -9.38 27.06 -9.05
C SER A 283 -9.34 25.80 -8.17
N ALA A 284 -9.24 25.92 -6.84
CA ALA A 284 -9.31 24.75 -5.97
C ALA A 284 -10.63 23.96 -6.08
N THR A 285 -11.74 24.59 -6.48
CA THR A 285 -13.03 23.92 -6.74
C THR A 285 -13.17 23.38 -8.16
N GLU A 286 -12.57 24.01 -9.17
CA GLU A 286 -12.65 23.58 -10.58
C GLU A 286 -11.78 22.33 -10.87
N PHE A 287 -10.77 22.07 -10.03
CA PHE A 287 -9.81 20.97 -10.19
C PHE A 287 -9.92 19.88 -9.11
N ALA A 288 -11.04 19.82 -8.38
CA ALA A 288 -11.29 18.86 -7.31
C ALA A 288 -11.13 17.39 -7.76
N ASP A 289 -11.46 17.08 -9.02
CA ASP A 289 -11.42 15.72 -9.59
C ASP A 289 -10.12 15.42 -10.37
N GLN A 290 -9.04 16.17 -10.16
CA GLN A 290 -7.75 15.88 -10.83
C GLN A 290 -6.92 14.85 -10.05
N PHE A 291 -6.71 13.69 -10.68
CA PHE A 291 -5.90 12.60 -10.14
C PHE A 291 -4.47 12.63 -10.67
N ASP A 292 -3.51 12.12 -9.91
CA ASP A 292 -2.14 11.92 -10.40
C ASP A 292 -2.12 10.89 -11.53
N THR A 293 -1.41 11.20 -12.61
CA THR A 293 -1.34 10.39 -13.83
C THR A 293 0.10 10.03 -14.18
N GLY A 294 0.29 8.93 -14.92
CA GLY A 294 1.64 8.47 -15.28
C GLY A 294 2.50 8.14 -14.05
N THR A 295 1.85 7.68 -12.98
CA THR A 295 2.49 7.42 -11.69
C THR A 295 3.47 6.24 -11.75
N GLY A 296 3.29 5.30 -12.69
CA GLY A 296 4.08 4.07 -12.80
C GLY A 296 3.66 2.97 -11.82
N LEU A 297 2.74 3.28 -10.89
CA LEU A 297 2.23 2.35 -9.88
C LEU A 297 1.46 1.18 -10.50
N ASP A 298 0.92 1.35 -11.70
CA ASP A 298 0.29 0.32 -12.52
C ASP A 298 1.25 -0.83 -12.88
N LYS A 299 2.57 -0.59 -12.84
CA LYS A 299 3.62 -1.58 -13.11
C LYS A 299 4.09 -2.31 -11.86
N SER A 300 3.52 -2.00 -10.70
CA SER A 300 3.78 -2.74 -9.47
C SER A 300 3.22 -4.16 -9.59
N SER A 301 3.89 -5.12 -8.95
CA SER A 301 3.56 -6.55 -9.05
C SER A 301 3.67 -7.23 -7.70
N PHE A 302 2.69 -8.07 -7.39
CA PHE A 302 2.70 -9.02 -6.29
C PHE A 302 2.25 -10.37 -6.81
N ASP A 303 3.03 -11.40 -6.51
CA ASP A 303 2.76 -12.78 -6.90
C ASP A 303 2.84 -13.67 -5.65
N PRO A 304 1.71 -14.11 -5.09
CA PRO A 304 1.70 -14.91 -3.86
C PRO A 304 2.36 -16.28 -4.05
N THR A 305 2.52 -16.76 -5.28
CA THR A 305 3.16 -18.06 -5.55
C THR A 305 4.66 -18.06 -5.24
N GLN A 306 5.29 -16.88 -5.16
CA GLN A 306 6.70 -16.74 -4.81
C GLN A 306 7.02 -17.25 -3.39
N LEU A 307 6.04 -17.26 -2.48
CA LEU A 307 6.20 -17.80 -1.13
C LEU A 307 6.36 -19.32 -1.12
N THR A 308 5.69 -20.02 -2.03
CA THR A 308 5.63 -21.49 -2.05
C THR A 308 6.51 -22.11 -3.13
N LYS A 309 6.92 -21.33 -4.13
CA LYS A 309 7.84 -21.73 -5.20
C LYS A 309 9.16 -22.38 -4.74
N PRO A 310 9.78 -21.99 -3.60
CA PRO A 310 11.02 -22.60 -3.15
C PRO A 310 10.86 -24.05 -2.65
N PHE A 311 9.61 -24.50 -2.41
CA PHE A 311 9.28 -25.78 -1.79
C PHE A 311 8.94 -26.84 -2.85
N GLY A 312 9.40 -28.07 -2.65
CA GLY A 312 9.23 -29.15 -3.62
C GLY A 312 9.87 -30.47 -3.17
N LYS A 313 10.38 -31.28 -4.11
CA LYS A 313 11.17 -32.48 -3.75
C LYS A 313 12.47 -32.12 -3.03
N THR A 314 13.05 -30.99 -3.38
CA THR A 314 14.21 -30.35 -2.75
C THR A 314 13.96 -28.84 -2.71
N CYS A 315 14.62 -28.14 -1.79
CA CYS A 315 14.59 -26.68 -1.76
C CYS A 315 15.28 -26.11 -3.02
N GLN A 316 14.58 -25.25 -3.76
CA GLN A 316 15.07 -24.66 -5.02
C GLN A 316 14.92 -23.13 -5.04
N ASP A 317 15.55 -22.49 -6.02
CA ASP A 317 15.48 -21.05 -6.23
C ASP A 317 14.15 -20.60 -6.88
N PRO A 318 13.74 -19.33 -6.67
CA PRO A 318 14.36 -18.34 -5.78
C PRO A 318 14.02 -18.63 -4.30
N TYR A 319 14.86 -18.21 -3.35
CA TYR A 319 14.65 -18.34 -1.89
C TYR A 319 14.84 -19.75 -1.28
N ALA A 320 15.76 -20.56 -1.81
CA ALA A 320 16.05 -21.91 -1.27
C ALA A 320 16.33 -21.93 0.25
N LEU A 321 16.96 -20.87 0.78
CA LEU A 321 17.23 -20.72 2.21
C LEU A 321 15.95 -20.64 3.06
N LEU A 322 14.88 -20.03 2.55
CA LEU A 322 13.58 -20.01 3.22
C LEU A 322 13.05 -21.44 3.37
N CYS A 323 13.10 -22.22 2.29
CA CYS A 323 12.70 -23.63 2.33
C CYS A 323 13.54 -24.44 3.32
N THR A 324 14.86 -24.19 3.39
CA THR A 324 15.75 -24.82 4.39
C THR A 324 15.33 -24.47 5.82
N TRP A 325 15.01 -23.21 6.11
CA TRP A 325 14.54 -22.79 7.45
C TRP A 325 13.23 -23.47 7.86
N PHE A 326 12.35 -23.71 6.90
CA PHE A 326 11.11 -24.46 7.11
C PHE A 326 11.26 -25.99 6.95
N GLN A 327 12.49 -26.51 6.79
CA GLN A 327 12.77 -27.93 6.58
C GLN A 327 11.90 -28.56 5.46
N ASN A 328 11.73 -27.82 4.36
CA ASN A 328 10.91 -28.20 3.20
C ASN A 328 9.42 -28.44 3.52
N LYS A 329 8.89 -27.85 4.60
CA LYS A 329 7.46 -27.87 4.94
C LYS A 329 6.82 -26.52 4.68
N ASN A 330 5.93 -26.43 3.68
CA ASN A 330 5.23 -25.20 3.35
C ASN A 330 3.85 -25.08 4.01
N ASP A 331 3.41 -26.07 4.80
CA ASP A 331 2.07 -26.13 5.42
C ASP A 331 1.70 -24.86 6.23
N LYS A 332 2.72 -24.12 6.65
CA LYS A 332 2.64 -22.87 7.41
C LYS A 332 2.62 -21.60 6.56
N LEU A 333 3.03 -21.68 5.29
CA LEU A 333 3.10 -20.56 4.35
C LEU A 333 1.94 -20.54 3.34
N VAL A 334 1.14 -21.62 3.30
CA VAL A 334 0.00 -21.80 2.37
C VAL A 334 -1.34 -21.38 3.02
N GLN A 335 -1.33 -21.03 4.31
CA GLN A 335 -2.53 -20.63 5.08
C GLN A 335 -2.87 -19.17 4.83
#